data_AF-A0A183FD70-F1
#
_entry.id   AF-A0A183FD70-F1
#
_cell.length_a   1.000
_cell.length_b   1.000
_cell.length_c   1.000
_cell.angle_alpha   90.00
_cell.angle_beta   90.00
_cell.angle_gamma   90.00
#
_symmetry.space_group_name_H-M   'P 1'
#
loop_
_entity.id
_entity.type
_entity.pdbx_description
1 polymer ?
#
loop_
_entity_poly.entity_id
_entity_poly.type
_entity_poly.pdbx_seq_one_letter_code
_entity_poly.pdbx_strand_id
1 'polypeptide(L)'
;MSKGIQPTEIRSRKSSSSSQKSSKSKRARKEELTREFENCLEQVLTWLLEAEEELSLMDHVDATDLKTVRKQFRDFEQFMASLTDSQDTVGRVLARGQLLCGKAESDEERAAIEGQLRLVNGRWEALRELSMQRQNSLQLNLNQLQHK
;
A
#
# COMPACT_ATOMS: atom_id res chain seq x y z
N MET A 1 1.87 68.60 -43.22
CA MET A 1 1.96 68.48 -41.75
C MET A 1 1.13 67.28 -41.33
N SER A 2 1.76 66.35 -40.63
CA SER A 2 1.31 64.98 -40.40
C SER A 2 0.11 64.85 -39.45
N LYS A 3 -0.66 63.78 -39.68
CA LYS A 3 -1.85 63.30 -38.95
C LYS A 3 -1.57 63.07 -37.46
N GLY A 4 -2.53 63.40 -36.60
CA GLY A 4 -2.59 62.94 -35.21
C GLY A 4 -3.75 61.96 -35.02
N ILE A 5 -3.45 60.66 -35.01
CA ILE A 5 -4.36 59.59 -34.57
C ILE A 5 -4.09 59.38 -33.08
N GLN A 6 -5.11 59.50 -32.23
CA GLN A 6 -5.01 59.13 -30.81
C GLN A 6 -5.08 57.60 -30.68
N PRO A 7 -4.14 56.92 -30.00
CA PRO A 7 -4.23 55.50 -29.75
C PRO A 7 -5.23 55.22 -28.62
N THR A 8 -6.20 54.36 -28.89
CA THR A 8 -7.03 53.73 -27.86
C THR A 8 -6.21 52.71 -27.09
N GLU A 9 -5.88 53.03 -25.83
CA GLU A 9 -5.28 52.09 -24.87
C GLU A 9 -6.25 50.93 -24.59
N ILE A 10 -6.00 49.77 -25.19
CA ILE A 10 -6.63 48.51 -24.78
C ILE A 10 -5.95 48.06 -23.49
N ARG A 11 -6.54 48.39 -22.33
CA ARG A 11 -6.11 47.87 -21.03
C ARG A 11 -6.43 46.37 -20.92
N SER A 12 -5.51 45.54 -21.41
CA SER A 12 -5.43 44.10 -21.10
C SER A 12 -4.89 43.90 -19.69
N ARG A 13 -5.77 43.79 -18.69
CA ARG A 13 -5.38 43.32 -17.34
C ARG A 13 -6.50 42.46 -16.76
N LYS A 14 -6.32 41.13 -16.82
CA LYS A 14 -6.92 40.11 -15.92
C LYS A 14 -6.44 38.70 -16.32
N SER A 15 -5.17 38.36 -16.06
CA SER A 15 -4.65 37.00 -16.30
C SER A 15 -3.92 36.39 -15.10
N SER A 16 -3.62 37.16 -14.06
CA SER A 16 -2.83 36.71 -12.89
C SER A 16 -3.63 35.91 -11.84
N SER A 17 -4.91 36.23 -11.63
CA SER A 17 -5.72 35.61 -10.56
C SER A 17 -6.02 34.12 -10.81
N SER A 18 -6.23 33.72 -12.08
CA SER A 18 -6.54 32.34 -12.46
C SER A 18 -5.36 31.39 -12.20
N SER A 19 -4.15 31.79 -12.57
CA SER A 19 -2.93 30.99 -12.40
C SER A 19 -2.58 30.77 -10.92
N GLN A 20 -2.73 31.79 -10.07
CA GLN A 20 -2.47 31.65 -8.63
C GLN A 20 -3.50 30.74 -7.94
N LYS A 21 -4.77 30.75 -8.38
CA LYS A 21 -5.82 29.86 -7.86
C LYS A 21 -5.58 28.39 -8.26
N SER A 22 -5.09 28.16 -9.49
CA SER A 22 -4.74 26.82 -9.99
C SER A 22 -3.59 26.19 -9.19
N SER A 23 -2.51 26.93 -8.93
CA SER A 23 -1.36 26.40 -8.19
C SER A 23 -1.69 26.05 -6.73
N LYS A 24 -2.50 26.88 -6.04
CA LYS A 24 -2.98 26.56 -4.68
C LYS A 24 -3.85 25.29 -4.65
N SER A 25 -4.73 25.13 -5.64
CA SER A 25 -5.57 23.94 -5.75
C SER A 25 -4.77 22.66 -6.03
N LYS A 26 -3.72 22.75 -6.86
CA LYS A 26 -2.81 21.63 -7.11
C LYS A 26 -2.07 21.20 -5.85
N ARG A 27 -1.57 22.16 -5.06
CA ARG A 27 -0.87 21.90 -3.80
C ARG A 27 -1.77 21.20 -2.79
N ALA A 28 -2.99 21.71 -2.58
CA ALA A 28 -3.96 21.09 -1.67
C ALA A 28 -4.31 19.64 -2.07
N ARG A 29 -4.41 19.35 -3.37
CA ARG A 29 -4.64 17.99 -3.86
C ARG A 29 -3.45 17.06 -3.63
N LYS A 30 -2.22 17.57 -3.72
CA LYS A 30 -1.01 16.80 -3.41
C LYS A 30 -0.96 16.50 -1.91
N GLU A 31 -1.19 17.51 -1.07
CA GLU A 31 -1.23 17.36 0.40
C GLU A 31 -2.27 16.30 0.83
N GLU A 32 -3.47 16.30 0.25
CA GLU A 32 -4.48 15.27 0.53
C GLU A 32 -4.02 13.87 0.10
N LEU A 33 -3.44 13.74 -1.10
CA LEU A 33 -2.92 12.46 -1.58
C LEU A 33 -1.78 11.92 -0.70
N THR A 34 -0.87 12.81 -0.25
CA THR A 34 0.20 12.46 0.69
C THR A 34 -0.40 11.93 1.98
N ARG A 35 -1.37 12.63 2.56
CA ARG A 35 -2.05 12.20 3.78
C ARG A 35 -2.76 10.86 3.62
N GLU A 36 -3.47 10.65 2.51
CA GLU A 36 -4.11 9.37 2.22
C GLU A 36 -3.08 8.23 2.09
N PHE A 37 -1.95 8.48 1.43
CA PHE A 37 -0.86 7.52 1.32
C PHE A 37 -0.27 7.17 2.68
N GLU A 38 0.07 8.17 3.50
CA GLU A 38 0.63 7.99 4.84
C GLU A 38 -0.30 7.20 5.76
N ASN A 39 -1.60 7.53 5.78
CA ASN A 39 -2.57 6.80 6.60
C ASN A 39 -2.70 5.33 6.17
N CYS A 40 -2.75 5.05 4.86
CA CYS A 40 -2.82 3.68 4.37
C CYS A 40 -1.52 2.92 4.66
N LEU A 41 -0.37 3.60 4.50
CA LEU A 41 0.95 3.04 4.75
C LEU A 41 1.10 2.62 6.22
N GLU A 42 0.74 3.50 7.15
CA GLU A 42 0.75 3.21 8.59
C GLU A 42 -0.15 2.01 8.91
N GLN A 43 -1.38 2.01 8.41
CA GLN A 43 -2.32 0.90 8.63
C GLN A 43 -1.73 -0.45 8.17
N VAL A 44 -1.13 -0.48 6.98
CA VAL A 44 -0.53 -1.71 6.42
C VAL A 44 0.73 -2.12 7.17
N LEU A 45 1.60 -1.17 7.54
CA LEU A 45 2.85 -1.51 8.24
C LEU A 45 2.60 -2.03 9.66
N THR A 46 1.61 -1.48 10.36
CA THR A 46 1.16 -1.99 11.66
C THR A 46 0.60 -3.39 11.53
N TRP A 47 -0.33 -3.60 10.59
CA TRP A 47 -0.90 -4.92 10.36
C TRP A 47 0.16 -5.95 9.95
N LEU A 48 1.11 -5.59 9.08
CA LEU A 48 2.21 -6.47 8.69
C LEU A 48 3.07 -6.86 9.89
N LEU A 49 3.35 -5.93 10.80
CA LEU A 49 4.12 -6.22 12.02
C LEU A 49 3.39 -7.24 12.90
N GLU A 50 2.10 -7.02 13.14
CA GLU A 50 1.25 -7.90 13.95
C GLU A 50 1.13 -9.30 13.31
N ALA A 51 0.91 -9.36 11.99
CA ALA A 51 0.76 -10.63 11.28
C ALA A 51 2.08 -11.42 11.17
N GLU A 52 3.21 -10.73 11.00
CA GLU A 52 4.54 -11.34 11.04
C GLU A 52 4.85 -11.92 12.43
N GLU A 53 4.52 -11.16 13.50
CA GLU A 53 4.66 -11.64 14.87
C GLU A 53 3.76 -12.86 15.13
N GLU A 54 2.47 -12.78 14.78
CA GLU A 54 1.51 -13.88 14.93
C GLU A 54 2.02 -15.14 14.24
N LEU A 55 2.46 -15.03 12.98
CA LEU A 55 2.99 -16.17 12.22
C LEU A 55 4.25 -16.76 12.86
N SER A 56 5.13 -15.91 13.41
CA SER A 56 6.37 -16.34 14.06
C SER A 56 6.15 -17.09 15.38
N LEU A 57 5.06 -16.79 16.08
CA LEU A 57 4.68 -17.41 17.34
C LEU A 57 3.93 -18.74 17.15
N MET A 58 3.53 -19.07 15.92
CA MET A 58 2.84 -20.33 15.66
C MET A 58 3.78 -21.53 15.76
N ASP A 59 3.35 -22.55 16.50
CA ASP A 59 4.09 -23.81 16.65
C ASP A 59 4.38 -24.49 15.30
N HIS A 60 5.43 -25.29 15.27
CA HIS A 60 5.74 -26.16 14.13
C HIS A 60 4.57 -27.11 13.83
N VAL A 61 4.38 -27.42 12.54
CA VAL A 61 3.31 -28.32 12.11
C VAL A 61 3.57 -29.72 12.67
N ASP A 62 2.60 -30.27 13.41
CA ASP A 62 2.71 -31.63 13.93
C ASP A 62 2.64 -32.64 12.77
N ALA A 63 3.44 -33.70 12.84
CA ALA A 63 3.53 -34.72 11.79
C ALA A 63 2.97 -36.10 12.21
N THR A 64 2.50 -36.21 13.46
CA THR A 64 2.17 -37.49 14.10
C THR A 64 0.79 -37.51 14.75
N ASP A 65 0.29 -36.41 15.29
CA ASP A 65 -1.04 -36.34 15.91
C ASP A 65 -2.07 -35.62 15.03
N LEU A 66 -3.01 -36.40 14.50
CA LEU A 66 -4.11 -35.91 13.67
C LEU A 66 -4.99 -34.86 14.39
N LYS A 67 -5.19 -34.99 15.70
CA LYS A 67 -6.03 -34.03 16.45
C LYS A 67 -5.35 -32.67 16.53
N THR A 68 -4.05 -32.65 16.82
CA THR A 68 -3.22 -31.44 16.85
C THR A 68 -3.17 -30.78 15.47
N VAL A 69 -2.87 -31.54 14.40
CA VAL A 69 -2.82 -30.98 13.03
C VAL A 69 -4.17 -30.38 12.61
N ARG A 70 -5.30 -31.02 12.94
CA ARG A 70 -6.64 -30.45 12.67
C ARG A 70 -6.89 -29.14 13.41
N LYS A 71 -6.38 -29.00 14.64
CA LYS A 71 -6.48 -27.75 15.38
C LYS A 71 -5.61 -26.67 14.71
N GLN A 72 -4.34 -26.98 14.45
CA GLN A 72 -3.41 -26.07 13.78
C GLN A 72 -3.94 -25.60 12.41
N PHE A 73 -4.57 -26.50 11.64
CA PHE A 73 -5.18 -26.18 10.36
C PHE A 73 -6.30 -25.15 10.50
N ARG A 74 -7.28 -25.40 11.39
CA ARG A 74 -8.40 -24.47 11.61
C ARG A 74 -7.96 -23.12 12.14
N ASP A 75 -7.01 -23.12 13.08
CA ASP A 75 -6.48 -21.88 13.64
C ASP A 75 -5.78 -21.06 12.52
N PHE A 76 -5.08 -21.74 11.61
CA PHE A 76 -4.39 -21.11 10.50
C PHE A 76 -5.32 -20.64 9.37
N GLU A 77 -6.49 -21.25 9.19
CA GLU A 77 -7.51 -20.74 8.25
C GLU A 77 -7.95 -19.32 8.59
N GLN A 78 -8.04 -18.97 9.88
CA GLN A 78 -8.38 -17.61 10.30
C GLN A 78 -7.27 -16.61 9.93
N PHE A 79 -6.01 -17.03 10.05
CA PHE A 79 -4.87 -16.23 9.60
C PHE A 79 -4.91 -16.01 8.08
N MET A 80 -5.17 -17.07 7.30
CA MET A 80 -5.27 -16.98 5.83
C MET A 80 -6.44 -16.09 5.38
N ALA A 81 -7.54 -16.08 6.11
CA ALA A 81 -8.64 -15.14 5.88
C ALA A 81 -8.21 -13.69 6.13
N SER A 82 -7.54 -13.42 7.27
CA SER A 82 -6.99 -12.09 7.60
C SER A 82 -5.97 -11.60 6.55
N LEU A 83 -5.10 -12.50 6.08
CA LEU A 83 -4.18 -12.24 4.97
C LEU A 83 -4.95 -11.81 3.72
N THR A 84 -6.00 -12.55 3.34
CA THR A 84 -6.83 -12.24 2.16
C THR A 84 -7.53 -10.89 2.29
N ASP A 85 -8.13 -10.59 3.44
CA ASP A 85 -8.83 -9.33 3.72
C ASP A 85 -7.89 -8.11 3.62
N SER A 86 -6.61 -8.30 3.95
CA SER A 86 -5.59 -7.25 3.88
C SER A 86 -5.07 -6.96 2.48
N GLN A 87 -5.28 -7.86 1.51
CA GLN A 87 -4.77 -7.73 0.14
C GLN A 87 -5.18 -6.40 -0.52
N ASP A 88 -6.45 -6.02 -0.40
CA ASP A 88 -6.96 -4.78 -0.97
C ASP A 88 -6.33 -3.55 -0.34
N THR A 89 -6.07 -3.59 0.98
CA THR A 89 -5.45 -2.49 1.72
C THR A 89 -3.99 -2.31 1.28
N VAL A 90 -3.24 -3.39 1.12
CA VAL A 90 -1.89 -3.37 0.56
C VAL A 90 -1.90 -2.81 -0.87
N GLY A 91 -2.82 -3.27 -1.72
CA GLY A 91 -3.00 -2.76 -3.08
C GLY A 91 -3.28 -1.25 -3.12
N ARG A 92 -4.09 -0.73 -2.19
CA ARG A 92 -4.35 0.72 -2.06
C ARG A 92 -3.09 1.52 -1.72
N VAL A 93 -2.21 1.02 -0.85
CA VAL A 93 -0.93 1.70 -0.54
C VAL A 93 -0.06 1.77 -1.79
N LEU A 94 0.09 0.65 -2.51
CA LEU A 94 0.90 0.60 -3.72
C LEU A 94 0.38 1.57 -4.79
N ALA A 95 -0.93 1.56 -5.05
CA ALA A 95 -1.55 2.45 -6.04
C ALA A 95 -1.41 3.93 -5.67
N ARG A 96 -1.65 4.29 -4.39
CA ARG A 96 -1.53 5.68 -3.93
C ARG A 96 -0.09 6.17 -3.96
N GLY A 97 0.86 5.35 -3.52
CA GLY A 97 2.27 5.72 -3.57
C GLY A 97 2.77 5.89 -5.01
N GLN A 98 2.35 5.03 -5.94
CA GLN A 98 2.68 5.21 -7.37
C GLN A 98 2.12 6.53 -7.93
N LEU A 99 0.87 6.87 -7.58
CA LEU A 99 0.27 8.14 -7.96
C LEU A 99 1.03 9.34 -7.37
N LEU A 100 1.51 9.21 -6.12
CA LEU A 100 2.28 10.25 -5.43
C LEU A 100 3.69 10.40 -6.04
N CYS A 101 4.36 9.31 -6.43
CA CYS A 101 5.62 9.34 -7.18
C CYS A 101 5.50 10.16 -8.46
N GLY A 102 4.39 10.01 -9.20
CA GLY A 102 4.12 10.80 -10.41
C GLY A 102 3.88 12.30 -10.15
N LYS A 103 3.75 12.71 -8.89
CA LYS A 103 3.56 14.09 -8.43
C LYS A 103 4.72 14.59 -7.57
N ALA A 104 5.78 13.81 -7.44
CA ALA A 104 6.97 14.21 -6.71
C ALA A 104 7.62 15.43 -7.39
N GLU A 105 8.06 16.39 -6.58
CA GLU A 105 8.69 17.63 -7.04
C GLU A 105 10.22 17.49 -7.10
N SER A 106 10.78 16.46 -6.46
CA SER A 106 12.20 16.14 -6.51
C SER A 106 12.44 14.63 -6.64
N ASP A 107 13.66 14.28 -7.06
CA ASP A 107 14.10 12.90 -7.18
C ASP A 107 14.24 12.24 -5.82
N GLU A 108 14.62 13.01 -4.79
CA GLU A 108 14.69 12.54 -3.40
C GLU A 108 13.29 12.21 -2.84
N GLU A 109 12.29 13.05 -3.09
CA GLU A 109 10.89 12.78 -2.70
C GLU A 109 10.39 11.49 -3.37
N ARG A 110 10.63 11.36 -4.68
CA ARG A 110 10.25 10.15 -5.43
C ARG A 110 10.94 8.91 -4.88
N ALA A 111 12.26 8.97 -4.66
CA ALA A 111 13.03 7.85 -4.14
C ALA A 111 12.58 7.43 -2.73
N ALA A 112 12.18 8.38 -1.88
CA ALA A 112 11.64 8.08 -0.55
C ALA A 112 10.32 7.30 -0.65
N ILE A 113 9.39 7.74 -1.49
CA ILE A 113 8.11 7.05 -1.70
C ILE A 113 8.34 5.64 -2.30
N GLU A 114 9.19 5.52 -3.32
CA GLU A 114 9.56 4.22 -3.91
C GLU A 114 10.25 3.28 -2.90
N GLY A 115 11.01 3.81 -1.95
CA GLY A 115 11.57 3.07 -0.83
C GLY A 115 10.48 2.46 0.05
N GLN A 116 9.48 3.26 0.44
CA GLN A 116 8.35 2.79 1.26
C GLN A 116 7.51 1.74 0.52
N LEU A 117 7.27 1.93 -0.79
CA LEU A 117 6.55 0.95 -1.60
C LEU A 117 7.29 -0.38 -1.70
N ARG A 118 8.60 -0.35 -1.92
CA ARG A 118 9.44 -1.56 -1.95
C ARG A 118 9.44 -2.27 -0.60
N LEU A 119 9.47 -1.53 0.51
CA LEU A 119 9.39 -2.10 1.85
C LEU A 119 8.07 -2.84 2.07
N VAL A 120 6.93 -2.18 1.80
CA VAL A 120 5.60 -2.79 1.95
C VAL A 120 5.46 -4.02 1.07
N ASN A 121 5.80 -3.91 -0.23
CA ASN A 121 5.68 -5.02 -1.16
C ASN A 121 6.57 -6.20 -0.75
N GLY A 122 7.82 -5.93 -0.33
CA GLY A 122 8.75 -6.97 0.10
C GLY A 122 8.26 -7.72 1.33
N ARG A 123 7.80 -7.00 2.37
CA ARG A 123 7.25 -7.60 3.59
C ARG A 123 5.99 -8.41 3.31
N TRP A 124 5.06 -7.85 2.54
CA TRP A 124 3.83 -8.52 2.15
C TRP A 124 4.07 -9.83 1.40
N GLU A 125 4.94 -9.83 0.37
CA GLU A 125 5.23 -11.06 -0.39
C GLU A 125 5.96 -12.10 0.45
N ALA A 126 6.89 -11.69 1.31
CA ALA A 126 7.57 -12.61 2.23
C ALA A 126 6.58 -13.27 3.21
N LEU A 127 5.69 -12.48 3.82
CA LEU A 127 4.63 -12.99 4.69
C LEU A 127 3.76 -13.98 3.94
N ARG A 128 3.26 -13.59 2.75
CA ARG A 128 2.41 -14.42 1.90
C ARG A 128 3.09 -15.74 1.53
N GLU A 129 4.36 -15.72 1.15
CA GLU A 129 5.12 -16.92 0.81
C GLU A 129 5.24 -17.87 2.00
N LEU A 130 5.65 -17.38 3.17
CA LEU A 130 5.75 -18.17 4.39
C LEU A 130 4.39 -18.77 4.78
N SER A 131 3.32 -17.98 4.66
CA SER A 131 1.97 -18.45 4.95
C SER A 131 1.53 -19.57 4.00
N MET A 132 1.82 -19.45 2.70
CA MET A 132 1.53 -20.50 1.72
C MET A 132 2.32 -21.79 2.01
N GLN A 133 3.61 -21.68 2.38
CA GLN A 133 4.43 -22.84 2.75
C GLN A 133 3.85 -23.57 3.98
N ARG A 134 3.39 -22.82 4.98
CA ARG A 134 2.73 -23.38 6.17
C ARG A 134 1.39 -24.03 5.82
N GLN A 135 0.55 -23.37 5.00
CA GLN A 135 -0.73 -23.92 4.52
C GLN A 135 -0.52 -25.27 3.84
N ASN A 136 0.44 -25.34 2.91
CA ASN A 136 0.78 -26.58 2.20
C ASN A 136 1.25 -27.68 3.14
N SER A 137 2.09 -27.34 4.13
CA SER A 137 2.58 -28.29 5.14
C SER A 137 1.44 -28.84 6.01
N LEU A 138 0.51 -27.98 6.43
CA LEU A 138 -0.67 -28.41 7.19
C LEU A 138 -1.59 -29.31 6.36
N GLN A 139 -1.85 -28.96 5.09
CA GLN A 139 -2.65 -29.78 4.17
C GLN A 139 -2.03 -31.15 3.94
N LEU A 140 -0.71 -31.20 3.70
CA LEU A 140 0.01 -32.44 3.46
C LEU A 140 -0.05 -33.37 4.67
N ASN A 141 0.28 -32.87 5.87
CA ASN A 141 0.25 -33.68 7.09
C ASN A 141 -1.17 -34.13 7.45
N LEU A 142 -2.17 -33.26 7.26
CA LEU A 142 -3.57 -33.60 7.50
C LEU A 142 -4.03 -34.75 6.60
N ASN A 143 -3.75 -34.66 5.30
CA ASN A 143 -4.09 -35.70 4.34
C ASN A 143 -3.37 -37.02 4.66
N GLN A 144 -2.07 -36.98 4.96
CA GLN A 144 -1.30 -38.18 5.31
C GLN A 144 -1.84 -38.88 6.55
N LEU A 145 -2.17 -38.13 7.61
CA LEU A 145 -2.68 -38.68 8.86
C LEU A 145 -4.15 -39.15 8.76
N GLN A 146 -4.92 -38.62 7.81
CA GLN A 146 -6.30 -39.09 7.55
C GLN A 146 -6.36 -40.42 6.78
N HIS A 147 -5.31 -40.75 6.03
CA HIS A 147 -5.24 -41.97 5.22
C HIS A 147 -4.32 -43.06 5.79
N LYS A 148 -3.71 -42.82 6.95
CA LYS A 148 -3.02 -43.84 7.75
C LYS A 148 -4.03 -44.60 8.61
#